data_AF-A0A256CBJ3-F1
#
_entry.id   AF-A0A256CBJ3-F1
#
_cell.length_a   1.000
_cell.length_b   1.000
_cell.length_c   1.000
_cell.angle_alpha   90.00
_cell.angle_beta   90.00
_cell.angle_gamma   90.00
#
_symmetry.space_group_name_H-M   'P 1'
#
loop_
_entity.id
_entity.type
_entity.pdbx_description
1 polymer ?
#
loop_
_entity_poly.entity_id
_entity_poly.type
_entity_poly.pdbx_seq_one_letter_code
_entity_poly.pdbx_strand_id
1 'polypeptide(L)'
;MSENLGELEELKQAPLITQYYQHVWDWFLSLNQTRNTVMGRTPISYTEIAAFSSLMSIEMDRDDVEALRLIDSIYLDEMRDI
;
A
#
# COMPACT_ATOMS: atom_id res chain seq x y z
N MET A 1 5.14 15.80 27.63
CA MET A 1 4.91 14.66 26.72
C MET A 1 3.58 13.99 27.04
N SER A 2 2.45 14.67 26.82
CA SER A 2 1.10 14.12 27.09
C SER A 2 0.14 14.30 25.90
N GLU A 3 0.64 14.77 24.76
CA GLU A 3 -0.21 15.18 23.62
C GLU A 3 -0.63 14.06 22.68
N ASN A 4 -0.24 12.80 22.89
CA ASN A 4 -0.41 11.76 21.86
C ASN A 4 -1.44 10.66 22.19
N LEU A 5 -2.22 10.78 23.27
CA LEU A 5 -3.25 9.77 23.60
C LEU A 5 -4.63 10.07 23.01
N GLY A 6 -4.95 11.35 22.76
CA GLY A 6 -6.25 11.76 22.19
C GLY A 6 -6.37 11.43 20.71
N GLU A 7 -5.32 11.67 19.92
CA GLU A 7 -5.29 11.38 18.47
C GLU A 7 -5.42 9.87 18.18
N LEU A 8 -4.82 9.02 19.02
CA LEU A 8 -4.89 7.56 18.87
C LEU A 8 -6.30 7.00 19.13
N GLU A 9 -7.12 7.67 19.96
CA GLU A 9 -8.52 7.29 20.21
C GLU A 9 -9.44 7.68 19.04
N GLU A 10 -9.20 8.82 18.38
CA GLU A 10 -9.92 9.21 17.17
C GLU A 10 -9.64 8.25 15.99
N LEU A 11 -8.40 7.78 15.85
CA LEU A 11 -8.03 6.79 14.83
C LEU A 11 -8.75 5.44 14.99
N LYS A 12 -9.17 5.07 16.21
CA LYS A 12 -9.97 3.85 16.45
C LYS A 12 -11.45 4.03 16.07
N GLN A 13 -11.93 5.27 16.02
CA GLN A 13 -13.31 5.60 15.65
C GLN A 13 -13.44 5.98 14.18
N ALA A 14 -12.32 6.19 13.48
CA ALA A 14 -12.29 6.29 12.04
C ALA A 14 -13.03 5.07 11.45
N PRO A 15 -13.84 5.25 10.38
CA PRO A 15 -14.39 4.12 9.65
C PRO A 15 -13.25 3.14 9.39
N LEU A 16 -13.49 1.83 9.55
CA LEU A 16 -12.48 0.81 9.25
C LEU A 16 -12.10 0.89 7.77
N ILE A 17 -11.23 1.84 7.42
CA ILE A 17 -10.51 1.96 6.15
C ILE A 17 -9.89 0.60 5.84
N THR A 18 -9.50 -0.14 6.89
CA THR A 18 -9.02 -1.51 6.85
C THR A 18 -9.94 -2.48 6.11
N GLN A 19 -11.27 -2.37 6.18
CA GLN A 19 -12.17 -3.26 5.43
C GLN A 19 -12.32 -2.85 3.97
N TYR A 20 -12.42 -1.55 3.69
CA TYR A 20 -12.58 -1.03 2.33
C TYR A 20 -11.31 -1.13 1.49
N TYR A 21 -10.12 -1.16 2.10
CA TYR A 21 -8.84 -1.26 1.40
C TYR A 21 -8.11 -2.57 1.70
N GLN A 22 -8.77 -3.55 2.30
CA GLN A 22 -8.17 -4.87 2.58
C GLN A 22 -7.64 -5.50 1.29
N HIS A 23 -8.41 -5.40 0.20
CA HIS A 23 -8.02 -5.93 -1.09
C HIS A 23 -6.76 -5.25 -1.64
N VAL A 24 -6.63 -3.93 -1.47
CA VAL A 24 -5.44 -3.18 -1.89
C VAL A 24 -4.20 -3.63 -1.12
N TRP A 25 -4.34 -3.90 0.18
CA TRP A 25 -3.26 -4.47 0.97
C TRP A 25 -2.83 -5.85 0.48
N ASP A 26 -3.79 -6.73 0.16
CA ASP A 26 -3.51 -8.06 -0.37
C ASP A 26 -2.81 -7.99 -1.75
N TRP A 27 -3.21 -7.03 -2.60
CA TRP A 27 -2.55 -6.76 -3.88
C TRP A 27 -1.14 -6.22 -3.70
N PHE A 28 -0.94 -5.29 -2.76
CA PHE A 28 0.38 -4.77 -2.42
C PHE A 28 1.32 -5.90 -1.99
N LEU A 29 0.88 -6.81 -1.10
CA LEU A 29 1.70 -7.95 -0.67
C LEU A 29 2.08 -8.84 -1.85
N SER A 30 1.13 -9.11 -2.75
CA SER A 30 1.35 -9.93 -3.95
C SER A 30 2.39 -9.29 -4.89
N LEU A 31 2.25 -8.00 -5.17
CA LEU A 31 3.20 -7.24 -5.99
C LEU A 31 4.58 -7.15 -5.33
N ASN A 32 4.64 -6.87 -4.03
CA ASN A 32 5.88 -6.74 -3.28
C ASN A 32 6.72 -8.04 -3.30
N GLN A 33 6.08 -9.20 -3.28
CA GLN A 33 6.76 -10.51 -3.40
C GLN A 33 7.46 -10.70 -4.75
N THR A 34 6.98 -10.03 -5.80
CA THR A 34 7.55 -10.12 -7.15
C THR A 34 8.63 -9.07 -7.43
N ARG A 35 8.88 -8.13 -6.49
CA ARG A 35 9.89 -7.09 -6.70
C ARG A 35 11.27 -7.69 -6.87
N ASN A 36 11.95 -7.23 -7.91
CA ASN A 36 13.33 -7.56 -8.13
C ASN A 36 14.23 -6.77 -7.17
N THR A 37 14.72 -7.42 -6.12
CA THR A 37 15.57 -6.80 -5.09
C THR A 37 17.02 -6.60 -5.54
N VAL A 38 17.41 -7.12 -6.71
CA VAL A 38 18.81 -7.15 -7.17
C VAL A 38 19.33 -5.77 -7.58
N MET A 39 18.47 -4.86 -8.06
CA MET A 39 18.85 -3.51 -8.52
C MET A 39 18.52 -2.40 -7.51
N GLY A 40 18.31 -2.77 -6.24
CA GLY A 40 17.87 -1.86 -5.19
C GLY A 40 16.35 -1.84 -5.03
N ARG A 41 15.88 -1.10 -4.03
CA ARG A 41 14.45 -1.01 -3.68
C ARG A 41 13.76 -0.03 -4.63
N THR A 42 13.12 -0.55 -5.67
CA THR A 42 12.37 0.25 -6.64
C THR A 42 10.89 0.33 -6.27
N PRO A 43 10.25 1.52 -6.41
CA PRO A 43 8.79 1.65 -6.27
C PRO A 43 8.04 0.78 -7.27
N ILE A 44 6.86 0.29 -6.87
CA ILE A 44 5.95 -0.41 -7.79
C ILE A 44 5.46 0.58 -8.85
N SER A 45 5.84 0.35 -10.11
CA SER A 45 5.47 1.20 -11.24
C SER A 45 4.02 1.01 -11.68
N TYR A 46 3.44 2.00 -12.36
CA TYR A 46 2.13 1.88 -12.99
C TYR A 46 2.07 0.71 -13.99
N THR A 47 3.18 0.41 -14.67
CA THR A 47 3.26 -0.72 -15.60
C THR A 47 3.12 -2.05 -14.89
N GLU A 48 3.74 -2.21 -13.71
CA GLU A 48 3.58 -3.42 -12.89
C GLU A 48 2.14 -3.55 -12.37
N ILE A 49 1.53 -2.44 -11.94
CA ILE A 49 0.12 -2.43 -11.49
C ILE A 49 -0.81 -2.83 -12.64
N ALA A 50 -0.64 -2.23 -13.82
CA ALA A 50 -1.45 -2.54 -14.99
C ALA A 50 -1.26 -4.01 -15.44
N ALA A 51 -0.03 -4.51 -15.43
CA ALA A 51 0.26 -5.92 -15.74
C ALA A 51 -0.39 -6.88 -14.73
N PHE A 52 -0.31 -6.56 -13.43
CA PHE A 52 -0.93 -7.34 -12.37
C PHE A 52 -2.46 -7.35 -12.47
N SER A 53 -3.09 -6.18 -12.63
CA SER A 53 -4.55 -6.06 -12.84
C SER A 53 -5.00 -6.88 -14.04
N SER A 54 -4.30 -6.79 -15.17
CA SER A 54 -4.60 -7.58 -16.37
C SER A 54 -4.43 -9.08 -16.16
N LEU A 55 -3.34 -9.52 -15.52
CA LEU A 55 -3.03 -10.94 -15.32
C LEU A 55 -4.03 -11.61 -14.38
N MET A 56 -4.41 -10.90 -13.31
CA MET A 56 -5.31 -11.39 -12.27
C MET A 56 -6.79 -11.15 -12.61
N SER A 57 -7.09 -10.52 -13.75
CA SER A 57 -8.45 -10.12 -14.15
C SER A 57 -9.14 -9.27 -13.07
N ILE A 58 -8.39 -8.35 -12.46
CA ILE A 58 -8.87 -7.42 -11.43
C ILE A 58 -9.20 -6.09 -12.11
N GLU A 59 -10.40 -5.57 -11.89
CA GLU A 59 -10.74 -4.19 -12.23
C GLU A 59 -10.30 -3.29 -11.06
N MET A 60 -9.27 -2.47 -11.30
CA MET A 60 -8.82 -1.46 -10.35
C MET A 60 -9.32 -0.10 -10.78
N ASP A 61 -9.91 0.65 -9.86
CA ASP A 61 -10.25 2.05 -10.10
C ASP A 61 -9.06 2.98 -9.80
N ARG A 62 -9.29 4.29 -9.90
CA ARG A 62 -8.27 5.29 -9.59
C ARG A 62 -7.84 5.23 -8.12
N ASP A 63 -8.81 5.06 -7.22
CA ASP A 63 -8.59 5.16 -5.78
C ASP A 63 -7.80 3.95 -5.28
N ASP A 64 -8.04 2.77 -5.86
CA ASP A 64 -7.25 1.55 -5.65
C ASP A 64 -5.78 1.77 -6.00
N VAL A 65 -5.52 2.33 -7.19
CA VAL A 65 -4.16 2.56 -7.69
C VAL A 65 -3.44 3.60 -6.83
N GLU A 66 -4.13 4.68 -6.44
CA GLU A 66 -3.60 5.71 -5.56
C GLU A 66 -3.29 5.17 -4.15
N ALA A 67 -4.19 4.35 -3.59
CA ALA A 67 -3.97 3.69 -2.31
C ALA A 67 -2.77 2.73 -2.35
N LEU A 68 -2.64 1.93 -3.42
CA LEU A 68 -1.52 1.01 -3.60
C LEU A 68 -0.18 1.77 -3.68
N ARG A 69 -0.17 2.89 -4.41
CA ARG A 69 0.98 3.80 -4.54
C ARG A 69 1.36 4.44 -3.21
N LEU A 70 0.39 4.80 -2.37
CA LEU A 70 0.61 5.37 -1.05
C LEU A 70 1.25 4.33 -0.11
N ILE A 71 0.66 3.13 -0.05
CA ILE A 71 1.20 2.01 0.75
C ILE A 71 2.64 1.69 0.33
N ASP A 72 2.91 1.60 -0.98
CA ASP A 72 4.25 1.40 -1.55
C ASP A 72 5.25 2.47 -1.06
N SER A 73 4.84 3.73 -1.04
CA SER A 73 5.68 4.83 -0.60
C SER A 73 6.02 4.76 0.89
N ILE A 74 5.03 4.49 1.74
CA ILE A 74 5.22 4.36 3.20
C ILE A 74 6.13 3.17 3.50
N TYR A 75 5.91 2.03 2.85
CA TYR A 75 6.75 0.84 3.02
C TYR A 75 8.23 1.14 2.68
N LEU A 76 8.49 1.84 1.58
CA LEU A 76 9.85 2.17 1.19
C LEU A 76 10.52 3.17 2.14
N ASP A 77 9.76 4.09 2.71
CA ASP A 77 10.23 5.06 3.70
C ASP A 77 10.59 4.37 5.02
N GLU A 78 9.70 3.55 5.56
CA GLU A 78 9.94 2.75 6.79
C GLU A 78 11.13 1.81 6.64
N MET A 79 11.33 1.21 5.45
CA MET A 79 12.51 0.38 5.21
C MET A 79 13.82 1.17 5.10
N ARG A 80 13.78 2.48 4.85
CA ARG A 80 14.97 3.33 4.73
C ARG A 80 15.64 3.60 6.08
N ASP A 81 14.86 3.57 7.15
CA ASP A 81 15.29 3.86 8.53
C ASP A 81 15.81 2.61 9.28
N ILE A 82 16.00 1.48 8.57
CA ILE A 82 16.59 0.22 9.07
C ILE A 82 17.89 -0.08 8.32
#